data_AF-V6DN36-F1
#
_entry.id   AF-V6DN36-F1
#
_cell.length_a   1.000
_cell.length_b   1.000
_cell.length_c   1.000
_cell.angle_alpha   90.00
_cell.angle_beta   90.00
_cell.angle_gamma   90.00
#
_symmetry.space_group_name_H-M   'P 1'
#
loop_
_entity.id
_entity.type
_entity.pdbx_description
1 polymer ?
#
loop_
_entity_poly.entity_id
_entity_poly.type
_entity_poly.pdbx_seq_one_letter_code
_entity_poly.pdbx_strand_id
1 'polypeptide(L)'
;MEEKPSYYSILTANVRYDKRLKANEKLLFSEITALSNKYGYCTATNGYFSNLYEVSKTSISTWINNLKRCGYLEIETIYKENSKEIIQRKMYPQTNPIKENLNRYSRKVTGGIKENLNTPIKENFKDNNININNININSSSNKESSFDEQINAFTAYQMTGASLTGRQQPILVDYVDRLGHELVVHAIEYMEDHTKRPNFSYLRTILNDYEDNHITTVEDAIKNEERFKEHRQKQKNKQNKKKSMFIDARTQDHSKSDEEAWEAFWNG
;
A
#
# COMPACT_ATOMS: atom_id res chain seq x y z
N MET A 1 8.88 -14.44 24.84
CA MET A 1 8.24 -15.16 23.73
C MET A 1 9.32 -15.49 22.72
N GLU A 2 9.46 -16.77 22.39
CA GLU A 2 10.41 -17.22 21.37
C GLU A 2 9.84 -16.81 20.01
N GLU A 3 10.49 -15.86 19.32
CA GLU A 3 10.11 -15.49 17.95
C GLU A 3 10.48 -16.67 17.03
N LYS A 4 9.48 -17.45 16.61
CA LYS A 4 9.66 -18.52 15.64
C LYS A 4 9.47 -17.94 14.24
N PRO A 5 10.53 -17.93 13.40
CA PRO A 5 10.41 -17.49 12.02
C PRO A 5 9.50 -18.45 11.25
N SER A 6 8.93 -17.95 10.16
CA SER A 6 8.16 -18.77 9.23
C SER A 6 9.05 -19.83 8.57
N TYR A 7 8.44 -20.90 8.05
CA TYR A 7 9.18 -22.03 7.44
C TYR A 7 10.11 -21.61 6.30
N TYR A 8 9.80 -20.49 5.64
CA TYR A 8 10.59 -19.92 4.56
C TYR A 8 10.78 -18.42 4.76
N SER A 9 11.84 -17.90 4.14
CA SER A 9 12.15 -16.48 4.11
C SER A 9 12.19 -15.97 2.67
N ILE A 10 11.97 -14.67 2.48
CA ILE A 10 11.95 -14.05 1.16
C ILE A 10 13.26 -13.27 0.93
N LEU A 11 14.06 -13.74 -0.02
CA LEU A 11 15.23 -13.01 -0.52
C LEU A 11 14.97 -12.47 -1.93
N THR A 12 14.62 -11.18 -2.01
CA THR A 12 14.31 -10.50 -3.28
C THR A 12 15.52 -10.47 -4.21
N ALA A 13 15.27 -10.44 -5.53
CA ALA A 13 16.35 -10.36 -6.53
C ALA A 13 17.24 -9.13 -6.31
N ASN A 14 16.64 -7.99 -5.94
CA ASN A 14 17.34 -6.74 -5.64
C ASN A 14 18.37 -6.91 -4.52
N VAL A 15 18.05 -7.67 -3.47
CA VAL A 15 19.00 -7.95 -2.37
C VAL A 15 19.96 -9.07 -2.74
N ARG A 16 19.46 -10.13 -3.40
CA ARG A 16 20.25 -11.30 -3.81
C ARG A 16 21.44 -10.93 -4.69
N TYR A 17 21.21 -10.06 -5.68
CA TYR A 17 22.23 -9.68 -6.66
C TYR A 17 22.93 -8.36 -6.36
N ASP A 18 22.58 -7.64 -5.28
CA ASP A 18 23.33 -6.44 -4.89
C ASP A 18 24.76 -6.81 -4.45
N LYS A 19 25.74 -6.20 -5.10
CA LYS A 19 27.17 -6.38 -4.83
C LYS A 19 27.65 -5.58 -3.62
N ARG A 20 26.88 -4.59 -3.15
CA ARG A 20 27.15 -3.79 -1.95
C ARG A 20 26.91 -4.57 -0.64
N LEU A 21 26.20 -5.70 -0.73
CA LEU A 21 25.83 -6.54 0.40
C LEU A 21 26.68 -7.81 0.48
N LYS A 22 27.13 -8.14 1.69
CA LYS A 22 27.77 -9.41 2.02
C LYS A 22 26.75 -10.55 2.03
N ALA A 23 27.22 -11.79 1.86
CA ALA A 23 26.36 -12.98 1.91
C ALA A 23 25.50 -13.03 3.20
N ASN A 24 26.12 -12.78 4.36
CA ASN A 24 25.40 -12.79 5.65
C ASN A 24 24.41 -11.63 5.80
N GLU A 25 24.64 -10.48 5.14
CA GLU A 25 23.67 -9.38 5.14
C GLU A 25 22.42 -9.75 4.34
N LYS A 26 22.60 -10.50 3.24
CA LYS A 26 21.50 -11.05 2.44
C LYS A 26 20.71 -12.09 3.23
N LEU A 27 21.39 -12.99 3.94
CA LEU A 27 20.75 -13.97 4.82
C LEU A 27 19.98 -13.29 5.95
N LEU A 28 20.59 -12.29 6.60
CA LEU A 28 19.94 -11.51 7.65
C LEU A 28 18.69 -10.80 7.14
N PHE A 29 18.76 -10.19 5.94
CA PHE A 29 17.57 -9.59 5.32
C PHE A 29 16.46 -10.64 5.14
N SER A 30 16.80 -11.81 4.61
CA SER A 30 15.86 -12.93 4.47
C SER A 30 15.20 -13.26 5.81
N GLU A 31 15.98 -13.41 6.88
CA GLU A 31 15.45 -13.69 8.21
C GLU A 31 14.51 -12.60 8.74
N ILE A 32 14.89 -11.33 8.53
CA ILE A 32 14.05 -10.18 8.87
C ILE A 32 12.72 -10.25 8.11
N THR A 33 12.70 -10.65 6.83
CA THR A 33 11.44 -10.84 6.10
C THR A 33 10.59 -11.95 6.71
N ALA A 34 11.19 -13.08 7.07
CA ALA A 34 10.50 -14.23 7.65
C ALA A 34 9.80 -13.88 8.97
N LEU A 35 10.47 -13.06 9.80
CA LEU A 35 9.96 -12.56 11.07
C LEU A 35 8.96 -11.40 10.91
N SER A 36 9.01 -10.70 9.78
CA SER A 36 8.07 -9.61 9.47
C SER A 36 6.70 -10.11 9.01
N ASN A 37 6.56 -11.39 8.66
CA ASN A 37 5.32 -11.95 8.11
C ASN A 37 4.08 -11.73 8.99
N LYS A 38 4.24 -11.64 10.32
CA LYS A 38 3.11 -11.48 11.25
C LYS A 38 2.55 -10.06 11.29
N TYR A 39 3.41 -9.03 11.23
CA TYR A 39 3.02 -7.65 11.51
C TYR A 39 3.44 -6.65 10.41
N GLY A 40 4.09 -7.13 9.34
CA GLY A 40 4.77 -6.29 8.35
C GLY A 40 6.11 -5.71 8.83
N TYR A 41 6.57 -6.08 10.03
CA TYR A 41 7.86 -5.65 10.58
C TYR A 41 8.44 -6.67 11.56
N CYS A 42 9.76 -6.67 11.66
CA CYS A 42 10.52 -7.51 12.58
C CYS A 42 10.86 -6.77 13.87
N THR A 43 10.71 -7.45 15.00
CA THR A 43 11.00 -6.95 16.35
C THR A 43 12.19 -7.62 17.03
N ALA A 44 12.76 -8.66 16.40
CA ALA A 44 13.92 -9.37 16.90
C ALA A 44 15.09 -8.44 17.26
N THR A 45 15.70 -8.75 18.41
CA THR A 45 16.83 -8.01 18.96
C THR A 45 18.14 -8.41 18.27
N ASN A 46 19.19 -7.60 18.40
CA ASN A 46 20.52 -8.02 17.96
C ASN A 46 21.00 -9.29 18.68
N GLY A 47 20.51 -9.56 19.90
CA GLY A 47 20.80 -10.76 20.65
C GLY A 47 20.22 -12.03 20.01
N TYR A 48 19.02 -11.92 19.45
CA TYR A 48 18.39 -13.02 18.71
C TYR A 48 19.26 -13.43 17.51
N PHE A 49 19.57 -12.47 16.62
CA PHE A 49 20.36 -12.77 15.43
C PHE A 49 21.81 -13.12 15.74
N SER A 50 22.40 -12.56 16.80
CA SER A 50 23.76 -12.91 17.21
C SER A 50 23.85 -14.38 17.61
N ASN A 51 22.82 -14.88 18.30
CA ASN A 51 22.76 -16.27 18.70
C ASN A 51 22.47 -17.17 17.48
N LEU A 52 21.55 -16.76 16.59
CA LEU A 52 21.20 -17.52 15.39
C LEU A 52 22.38 -17.73 14.44
N TYR A 53 23.19 -16.70 14.22
CA TYR A 53 24.32 -16.74 13.29
C TYR A 53 25.67 -16.99 13.98
N GLU A 54 25.69 -17.16 15.30
CA GLU A 54 26.91 -17.33 16.10
C GLU A 54 27.95 -16.21 15.88
N VAL A 55 27.48 -14.97 15.78
CA VAL A 55 28.33 -13.78 15.60
C VAL A 55 28.13 -12.76 16.71
N SER A 56 29.00 -11.76 16.80
CA SER A 56 28.84 -10.69 17.79
C SER A 56 27.61 -9.80 17.49
N LYS A 57 26.97 -9.28 18.56
CA LYS A 57 25.89 -8.27 18.44
C LYS A 57 26.31 -7.04 17.63
N THR A 58 27.61 -6.70 17.66
CA THR A 58 28.21 -5.63 16.86
C THR A 58 28.14 -5.95 15.37
N SER A 59 28.44 -7.19 14.97
CA SER A 59 28.36 -7.62 13.57
C SER A 59 26.93 -7.50 13.03
N ILE A 60 25.95 -7.97 13.80
CA ILE A 60 24.52 -7.80 13.47
C ILE A 60 24.17 -6.33 13.31
N SER A 61 24.61 -5.47 14.24
CA SER A 61 24.38 -4.02 14.16
C SER A 61 24.94 -3.42 12.87
N THR A 62 26.16 -3.83 12.48
CA THR A 62 26.80 -3.41 11.23
C THR A 62 26.00 -3.85 10.02
N TRP A 63 25.54 -5.11 9.97
CA TRP A 63 24.75 -5.65 8.86
C TRP A 63 23.41 -4.92 8.71
N ILE A 64 22.69 -4.71 9.81
CA ILE A 64 21.42 -3.96 9.82
C ILE A 64 21.63 -2.52 9.31
N ASN A 65 22.68 -1.85 9.76
CA ASN A 65 22.98 -0.49 9.31
C ASN A 65 23.36 -0.44 7.82
N ASN A 66 24.07 -1.44 7.30
CA ASN A 66 24.37 -1.50 5.87
C ASN A 66 23.11 -1.73 5.03
N LEU A 67 22.24 -2.65 5.45
CA LEU A 67 20.94 -2.89 4.80
C LEU A 67 20.06 -1.63 4.79
N LYS A 68 20.03 -0.89 5.91
CA LYS A 68 19.34 0.41 6.00
C LYS A 68 19.94 1.43 5.03
N ARG A 69 21.26 1.58 5.00
CA ARG A 69 21.97 2.49 4.10
C ARG A 69 21.72 2.15 2.63
N CYS A 70 21.64 0.88 2.30
CA CYS A 70 21.32 0.43 0.94
C CYS A 70 19.82 0.58 0.57
N GLY A 71 18.98 1.04 1.49
CA GLY A 71 17.55 1.27 1.26
C GLY A 71 16.67 0.03 1.44
N TYR A 72 17.21 -1.08 1.97
CA TYR A 72 16.48 -2.33 2.14
C TYR A 72 15.75 -2.45 3.47
N LEU A 73 16.09 -1.60 4.46
CA LEU A 73 15.41 -1.55 5.76
C LEU A 73 15.03 -0.13 6.13
N GLU A 74 13.77 0.08 6.48
CA GLU A 74 13.35 1.22 7.31
C GLU A 74 13.35 0.79 8.77
N ILE A 75 13.90 1.62 9.66
CA ILE A 75 14.04 1.30 11.08
C ILE A 75 13.40 2.41 11.91
N GLU A 76 12.44 2.00 12.73
CA GLU A 76 11.76 2.83 13.71
C GLU A 76 12.14 2.37 15.12
N THR A 77 12.58 3.31 15.95
CA THR A 77 12.98 3.04 17.34
C THR A 77 11.97 3.68 18.28
N ILE A 78 11.38 2.87 19.15
CA ILE A 78 10.42 3.28 20.17
C ILE A 78 11.17 3.46 21.48
N TYR A 79 11.07 4.66 22.05
CA TYR A 79 11.71 5.04 23.30
C TYR A 79 10.70 5.06 24.44
N LYS A 80 11.17 4.82 25.66
CA LYS A 80 10.35 4.98 26.87
C LYS A 80 10.08 6.46 27.11
N GLU A 81 8.87 6.73 27.60
CA GLU A 81 8.42 8.08 27.87
C GLU A 81 9.39 8.79 28.82
N ASN A 82 9.83 9.99 28.44
CA ASN A 82 10.82 10.80 29.18
C ASN A 82 12.19 10.13 29.41
N SER A 83 12.59 9.16 28.60
CA SER A 83 13.93 8.57 28.69
C SER A 83 14.56 8.30 27.31
N LYS A 84 15.89 8.08 27.29
CA LYS A 84 16.62 7.64 26.10
C LYS A 84 16.68 6.12 25.97
N GLU A 85 15.95 5.40 26.82
CA GLU A 85 15.91 3.95 26.83
C GLU A 85 15.08 3.44 25.66
N ILE A 86 15.66 2.53 24.87
CA ILE A 86 15.00 1.92 23.73
C ILE A 86 14.14 0.78 24.24
N ILE A 87 12.82 0.89 24.10
CA ILE A 87 11.88 -0.18 24.43
C ILE A 87 11.90 -1.24 23.33
N GLN A 88 11.83 -0.77 22.08
CA GLN A 88 11.63 -1.66 20.95
C GLN A 88 12.17 -1.03 19.67
N ARG A 89 12.61 -1.88 18.74
CA ARG A 89 12.96 -1.49 17.38
C ARG A 89 12.05 -2.26 16.42
N LYS A 90 11.43 -1.55 15.48
CA LYS A 90 10.69 -2.14 14.36
C LYS A 90 11.53 -2.00 13.08
N MET A 91 11.73 -3.09 12.38
CA MET A 91 12.47 -3.13 11.11
C MET A 91 11.53 -3.53 9.99
N TYR A 92 11.35 -2.66 9.01
CA TYR A 92 10.44 -2.84 7.88
C TYR A 92 11.24 -3.16 6.61
N PRO A 93 11.20 -4.40 6.10
CA PRO A 93 11.86 -4.76 4.85
C PRO A 93 11.26 -4.04 3.65
N GLN A 94 12.12 -3.48 2.80
CA GLN A 94 11.73 -2.76 1.59
C GLN A 94 12.06 -3.60 0.35
N THR A 95 11.07 -3.84 -0.52
CA THR A 95 11.22 -4.64 -1.75
C THR A 95 11.75 -3.80 -2.92
N ASN A 96 11.38 -2.51 -2.95
CA ASN A 96 11.86 -1.53 -3.91
C ASN A 96 12.68 -0.48 -3.15
N PRO A 97 14.02 -0.58 -3.12
CA PRO A 97 14.84 0.46 -2.51
C PRO A 97 14.56 1.76 -3.27
N ILE A 98 14.03 2.76 -2.56
CA ILE A 98 13.93 4.12 -3.11
C ILE A 98 15.37 4.50 -3.44
N LYS A 99 15.70 4.71 -4.73
CA LYS A 99 17.00 5.24 -5.15
C LYS A 99 17.25 6.46 -4.26
N GLU A 100 18.31 6.37 -3.45
CA GLU A 100 18.61 7.37 -2.43
C GLU A 100 18.74 8.72 -3.12
N ASN A 101 17.72 9.57 -2.98
CA ASN A 101 17.94 11.01 -3.07
C ASN A 101 18.89 11.31 -1.92
N LEU A 102 20.15 11.55 -2.28
CA LEU A 102 21.17 12.19 -1.47
C LEU A 102 20.48 13.28 -0.62
N ASN A 103 20.68 13.26 0.70
CA ASN A 103 20.23 14.27 1.68
C ASN A 103 18.95 14.00 2.49
N ARG A 104 18.71 12.79 3.01
CA ARG A 104 17.95 12.70 4.28
C ARG A 104 18.91 12.75 5.46
N TYR A 105 19.35 13.96 5.81
CA TYR A 105 20.11 14.24 7.02
C TYR A 105 19.43 13.61 8.24
N SER A 106 20.17 12.74 8.94
CA SER A 106 19.88 12.42 10.34
C SER A 106 19.98 13.70 11.15
N ARG A 107 18.84 14.25 11.58
CA ARG A 107 18.82 15.42 12.47
C ARG A 107 19.35 15.02 13.84
N LYS A 108 20.64 15.26 14.09
CA LYS A 108 21.17 15.59 15.43
C LYS A 108 22.24 16.69 15.32
N VAL A 109 21.78 17.91 15.61
CA VAL A 109 22.38 19.04 16.35
C VAL A 109 23.84 19.47 16.07
N THR A 110 23.96 20.75 15.70
CA THR A 110 25.09 21.72 15.81
C THR A 110 26.40 21.49 15.07
N GLY A 111 26.67 22.35 14.07
CA GLY A 111 28.02 22.77 13.69
C GLY A 111 28.31 22.84 12.18
N GLY A 112 28.48 24.06 11.64
CA GLY A 112 29.49 24.42 10.62
C GLY A 112 29.46 23.84 9.19
N ILE A 113 29.02 24.70 8.26
CA ILE A 113 29.26 24.84 6.80
C ILE A 113 30.44 24.04 6.19
N LYS A 114 30.23 23.39 5.03
CA LYS A 114 30.90 23.73 3.75
C LYS A 114 30.38 22.94 2.53
N GLU A 115 29.91 23.71 1.56
CA GLU A 115 29.62 23.35 0.18
C GLU A 115 30.91 22.96 -0.57
N ASN A 116 30.80 21.93 -1.42
CA ASN A 116 31.28 21.86 -2.81
C ASN A 116 31.56 20.40 -3.18
N LEU A 117 30.88 19.90 -4.23
CA LEU A 117 31.55 19.20 -5.32
C LEU A 117 30.58 19.03 -6.50
N ASN A 118 30.96 19.69 -7.59
CA ASN A 118 30.34 19.71 -8.90
C ASN A 118 30.55 18.40 -9.69
N THR A 119 29.64 18.19 -10.64
CA THR A 119 29.73 17.39 -11.90
C THR A 119 29.20 15.94 -11.88
N PRO A 120 28.82 15.38 -13.04
CA PRO A 120 27.77 15.83 -13.95
C PRO A 120 26.71 14.73 -14.17
N ILE A 121 25.47 15.13 -14.48
CA ILE A 121 24.37 14.23 -14.81
C ILE A 121 24.68 13.55 -16.15
N LYS A 122 24.91 12.24 -16.13
CA LYS A 122 24.79 11.38 -17.32
C LYS A 122 23.50 10.58 -17.21
N GLU A 123 22.58 11.00 -18.07
CA GLU A 123 21.30 10.40 -18.40
C GLU A 123 21.48 9.03 -19.08
N ASN A 124 20.42 8.22 -19.01
CA ASN A 124 20.18 6.91 -19.65
C ASN A 124 20.50 5.66 -18.83
N PHE A 125 19.50 5.19 -18.07
CA PHE A 125 19.20 3.76 -18.03
C PHE A 125 17.69 3.57 -18.11
N LYS A 126 17.26 2.89 -19.19
CA LYS A 126 15.89 2.46 -19.45
C LYS A 126 15.34 1.68 -18.25
N ASP A 127 14.15 2.08 -17.81
CA ASP A 127 13.38 1.37 -16.79
C ASP A 127 12.96 -0.01 -17.32
N ASN A 128 13.61 -1.06 -16.83
CA ASN A 128 13.07 -2.42 -16.94
C ASN A 128 12.15 -2.65 -15.74
N ASN A 129 10.87 -2.42 -15.98
CA ASN A 129 9.78 -2.89 -15.14
C ASN A 129 9.80 -4.42 -15.14
N ILE A 130 10.35 -5.05 -14.09
CA ILE A 130 10.24 -6.49 -13.89
C ILE A 130 9.28 -6.71 -12.72
N ASN A 131 8.03 -6.92 -13.12
CA ASN A 131 6.95 -7.50 -12.34
C ASN A 131 7.42 -8.90 -11.86
N ILE A 132 7.72 -9.07 -10.57
CA ILE A 132 8.08 -10.39 -10.02
C ILE A 132 6.79 -11.04 -9.52
N ASN A 133 6.27 -11.96 -10.34
CA ASN A 133 5.17 -12.86 -10.04
C ASN A 133 5.54 -13.84 -8.89
N ASN A 134 4.59 -13.98 -7.95
CA ASN A 134 4.28 -15.03 -6.95
C ASN A 134 5.27 -16.19 -6.70
N ILE A 135 5.67 -16.48 -5.46
CA ILE A 135 4.92 -17.05 -4.30
C ILE A 135 4.48 -18.50 -4.53
N ASN A 136 4.97 -19.40 -3.69
CA ASN A 136 4.11 -20.40 -3.03
C ASN A 136 4.84 -20.89 -1.78
N ILE A 137 4.30 -20.73 -0.56
CA ILE A 137 4.26 -21.76 0.50
C ILE A 137 3.18 -21.41 1.55
N ASN A 138 2.25 -22.35 1.70
CA ASN A 138 1.21 -22.51 2.72
C ASN A 138 1.73 -22.47 4.16
N SER A 139 0.92 -21.95 5.08
CA SER A 139 1.05 -22.26 6.52
C SER A 139 -0.07 -23.19 6.93
N SER A 140 0.31 -24.35 7.44
CA SER A 140 -0.54 -25.47 7.81
C SER A 140 -1.41 -25.14 9.03
N SER A 141 -2.72 -25.25 8.88
CA SER A 141 -3.61 -25.76 9.92
C SER A 141 -4.55 -26.77 9.28
N ASN A 142 -4.52 -28.00 9.80
CA ASN A 142 -5.34 -29.10 9.30
C ASN A 142 -6.83 -28.79 9.48
N LYS A 143 -7.55 -28.70 8.36
CA LYS A 143 -8.82 -29.42 8.13
C LYS A 143 -8.88 -29.79 6.65
N GLU A 144 -8.98 -31.09 6.39
CA GLU A 144 -9.26 -31.63 5.06
C GLU A 144 -10.56 -31.03 4.53
N SER A 145 -10.51 -30.34 3.39
CA SER A 145 -11.52 -30.43 2.32
C SER A 145 -11.12 -29.52 1.15
N SER A 146 -11.12 -30.10 -0.06
CA SER A 146 -11.16 -29.44 -1.37
C SER A 146 -10.09 -28.37 -1.67
N PHE A 147 -9.10 -28.76 -2.48
CA PHE A 147 -8.23 -27.82 -3.21
C PHE A 147 -9.07 -26.92 -4.12
N ASP A 148 -9.36 -25.71 -3.67
CA ASP A 148 -9.37 -24.52 -4.53
C ASP A 148 -8.23 -23.63 -4.05
N GLU A 149 -7.31 -23.31 -4.94
CA GLU A 149 -6.16 -22.42 -4.72
C GLU A 149 -6.67 -20.98 -4.50
N GLN A 150 -7.28 -20.70 -3.34
CA GLN A 150 -7.82 -19.37 -3.04
C GLN A 150 -6.66 -18.35 -2.96
N ILE A 151 -6.69 -17.37 -3.87
CA ILE A 151 -5.73 -16.29 -3.94
C ILE A 151 -5.85 -15.44 -2.67
N ASN A 152 -4.81 -15.42 -1.82
CA ASN A 152 -4.84 -14.62 -0.59
C ASN A 152 -4.96 -13.10 -0.89
N ALA A 153 -5.50 -12.31 0.06
CA ALA A 153 -5.79 -10.88 -0.15
C ALA A 153 -4.54 -10.03 -0.46
N PHE A 154 -3.36 -10.44 0.02
CA PHE A 154 -2.10 -9.78 -0.33
C PHE A 154 -1.75 -10.00 -1.79
N THR A 155 -1.89 -11.23 -2.27
CA THR A 155 -1.66 -11.60 -3.66
C THR A 155 -2.66 -10.90 -4.57
N ALA A 156 -3.96 -10.92 -4.22
CA ALA A 156 -4.99 -10.21 -4.98
C ALA A 156 -4.64 -8.72 -5.11
N TYR A 157 -4.27 -8.07 -4.01
CA TYR A 157 -3.91 -6.65 -4.04
C TYR A 157 -2.66 -6.37 -4.89
N GLN A 158 -1.63 -7.22 -4.81
CA GLN A 158 -0.43 -7.08 -5.62
C GLN A 158 -0.71 -7.27 -7.12
N MET A 159 -1.63 -8.15 -7.49
CA MET A 159 -2.04 -8.39 -8.88
C MET A 159 -2.66 -7.16 -9.54
N THR A 160 -3.26 -6.25 -8.76
CA THR A 160 -3.77 -4.96 -9.28
C THR A 160 -2.66 -4.01 -9.78
N GLY A 161 -1.38 -4.32 -9.51
CA GLY A 161 -0.24 -3.46 -9.83
C GLY A 161 -0.05 -2.28 -8.87
N ALA A 162 -0.89 -2.14 -7.84
CA ALA A 162 -0.73 -1.10 -6.83
C ALA A 162 0.36 -1.44 -5.81
N SER A 163 1.18 -0.45 -5.44
CA SER A 163 2.16 -0.62 -4.38
C SER A 163 1.49 -0.59 -3.00
N LEU A 164 1.72 -1.64 -2.21
CA LEU A 164 1.33 -1.69 -0.80
C LEU A 164 2.53 -1.29 0.07
N THR A 165 2.45 -0.18 0.78
CA THR A 165 3.53 0.27 1.67
C THR A 165 3.59 -0.57 2.95
N GLY A 166 4.75 -0.63 3.60
CA GLY A 166 4.90 -1.36 4.88
C GLY A 166 3.96 -0.86 6.00
N ARG A 167 3.47 0.38 5.93
CA ARG A 167 2.45 0.90 6.86
C ARG A 167 1.03 0.44 6.54
N GLN A 168 0.75 0.10 5.29
CA GLN A 168 -0.57 -0.35 4.83
C GLN A 168 -0.74 -1.86 4.98
N GLN A 169 0.35 -2.63 4.92
CA GLN A 169 0.35 -4.07 5.15
C GLN A 169 -0.36 -4.50 6.45
N PRO A 170 0.01 -4.00 7.65
CA PRO A 170 -0.68 -4.40 8.88
C PRO A 170 -2.15 -4.00 8.90
N ILE A 171 -2.51 -2.95 8.16
CA ILE A 171 -3.90 -2.48 8.07
C ILE A 171 -4.72 -3.44 7.20
N LEU A 172 -4.13 -3.94 6.11
CA LEU A 172 -4.75 -4.97 5.29
C LEU A 172 -4.92 -6.28 6.07
N VAL A 173 -3.91 -6.69 6.87
CA VAL A 173 -4.04 -7.85 7.78
C VAL A 173 -5.23 -7.66 8.70
N ASP A 174 -5.34 -6.50 9.34
CA ASP A 174 -6.42 -6.20 10.28
C ASP A 174 -7.81 -6.25 9.62
N TYR A 175 -7.96 -5.79 8.38
CA TYR A 175 -9.21 -5.98 7.63
C TYR A 175 -9.48 -7.46 7.33
N VAL A 176 -8.47 -8.23 6.93
CA VAL A 176 -8.64 -9.67 6.68
C VAL A 176 -9.07 -10.42 7.94
N ASP A 177 -8.51 -10.07 9.09
CA ASP A 177 -8.88 -10.66 10.38
C ASP A 177 -10.33 -10.31 10.79
N ARG A 178 -10.79 -9.09 10.49
CA ARG A 178 -12.13 -8.60 10.90
C ARG A 178 -13.25 -8.97 9.93
N LEU A 179 -13.01 -8.86 8.62
CA LEU A 179 -14.00 -9.06 7.56
C LEU A 179 -13.92 -10.44 6.91
N GLY A 180 -12.82 -11.16 7.11
CA GLY A 180 -12.56 -12.42 6.44
C GLY A 180 -11.90 -12.22 5.08
N HIS A 181 -11.12 -13.23 4.69
CA HIS A 181 -10.30 -13.20 3.50
C HIS A 181 -11.11 -12.99 2.20
N GLU A 182 -12.18 -13.76 2.00
CA GLU A 182 -12.98 -13.77 0.77
C GLU A 182 -13.60 -12.40 0.48
N LEU A 183 -14.14 -11.75 1.51
CA LEU A 183 -14.75 -10.43 1.40
C LEU A 183 -13.73 -9.35 1.05
N VAL A 184 -12.52 -9.45 1.59
CA VAL A 184 -11.42 -8.52 1.25
C VAL A 184 -10.94 -8.73 -0.19
N VAL A 185 -10.88 -9.97 -0.68
CA VAL A 185 -10.55 -10.24 -2.10
C VAL A 185 -11.61 -9.64 -3.01
N HIS A 186 -12.89 -9.88 -2.71
CA HIS A 186 -14.00 -9.29 -3.47
C HIS A 186 -13.89 -7.76 -3.52
N ALA A 187 -13.56 -7.11 -2.40
CA ALA A 187 -13.35 -5.65 -2.36
C ALA A 187 -12.20 -5.18 -3.28
N ILE A 188 -11.14 -5.98 -3.41
CA ILE A 188 -9.99 -5.69 -4.28
C ILE A 188 -10.38 -5.83 -5.75
N GLU A 189 -11.08 -6.90 -6.11
CA GLU A 189 -11.60 -7.13 -7.46
C GLU A 189 -12.58 -6.00 -7.84
N TYR A 190 -13.51 -5.67 -6.93
CA TYR A 190 -14.43 -4.57 -7.11
C TYR A 190 -13.69 -3.24 -7.29
N MET A 191 -12.63 -2.97 -6.51
CA MET A 191 -11.81 -1.76 -6.71
C MET A 191 -11.22 -1.74 -8.12
N GLU A 192 -10.58 -2.83 -8.56
CA GLU A 192 -9.89 -2.93 -9.85
C GLU A 192 -10.83 -2.66 -11.03
N ASP A 193 -12.04 -3.22 -11.00
CA ASP A 193 -13.06 -3.00 -12.03
C ASP A 193 -13.55 -1.54 -12.12
N HIS A 194 -13.43 -0.77 -11.02
CA HIS A 194 -14.03 0.56 -10.90
C HIS A 194 -13.00 1.70 -10.88
N THR A 195 -11.70 1.41 -11.05
CA THR A 195 -10.66 2.43 -11.14
C THR A 195 -9.59 2.12 -12.19
N LYS A 196 -9.12 3.14 -12.90
CA LYS A 196 -7.94 3.02 -13.79
C LYS A 196 -6.62 2.94 -13.04
N ARG A 197 -6.61 3.32 -11.75
CA ARG A 197 -5.41 3.41 -10.92
C ARG A 197 -5.72 2.85 -9.53
N PRO A 198 -5.59 1.52 -9.36
CA PRO A 198 -5.77 0.87 -8.07
C PRO A 198 -4.86 1.49 -7.01
N ASN A 199 -5.40 1.71 -5.81
CA ASN A 199 -4.63 2.26 -4.69
C ASN A 199 -5.31 1.94 -3.36
N PHE A 200 -4.51 1.88 -2.30
CA PHE A 200 -4.97 1.43 -0.99
C PHE A 200 -6.00 2.37 -0.35
N SER A 201 -5.95 3.67 -0.68
CA SER A 201 -6.91 4.62 -0.14
C SER A 201 -8.32 4.33 -0.64
N TYR A 202 -8.45 3.95 -1.91
CA TYR A 202 -9.75 3.59 -2.46
C TYR A 202 -10.25 2.25 -1.92
N LEU A 203 -9.36 1.24 -1.86
CA LEU A 203 -9.69 -0.03 -1.20
C LEU A 203 -10.18 0.18 0.23
N ARG A 204 -9.48 1.01 1.01
CA ARG A 204 -9.88 1.33 2.38
C ARG A 204 -11.29 1.94 2.44
N THR A 205 -11.66 2.81 1.49
CA THR A 205 -13.01 3.37 1.44
C THR A 205 -14.07 2.29 1.25
N ILE A 206 -13.81 1.31 0.40
CA ILE A 206 -14.73 0.18 0.15
C ILE A 206 -14.84 -0.69 1.41
N LEU A 207 -13.72 -1.07 2.02
CA LEU A 207 -13.70 -1.91 3.21
C LEU A 207 -14.37 -1.24 4.42
N ASN A 208 -14.18 0.08 4.60
CA ASN A 208 -14.88 0.83 5.63
C ASN A 208 -16.40 0.86 5.39
N ASP A 209 -16.83 1.02 4.14
CA ASP A 209 -18.25 0.98 3.80
C ASP A 209 -18.87 -0.39 4.13
N TYR A 210 -18.14 -1.48 3.91
CA TYR A 210 -18.59 -2.81 4.32
C TYR A 210 -18.76 -2.91 5.84
N GLU A 211 -17.83 -2.40 6.62
CA GLU A 211 -17.92 -2.40 8.09
C GLU A 211 -19.07 -1.54 8.60
N ASP A 212 -19.21 -0.33 8.05
CA ASP A 212 -20.26 0.63 8.42
C ASP A 212 -21.65 0.09 8.11
N ASN A 213 -21.80 -0.70 7.05
CA ASN A 213 -23.05 -1.36 6.66
C ASN A 213 -23.19 -2.79 7.21
N HIS A 214 -22.27 -3.24 8.08
CA HIS A 214 -22.25 -4.58 8.68
C HIS A 214 -22.30 -5.73 7.66
N ILE A 215 -21.61 -5.56 6.54
CA ILE A 215 -21.48 -6.55 5.47
C ILE A 215 -20.45 -7.60 5.89
N THR A 216 -20.87 -8.85 5.97
CA THR A 216 -20.03 -9.99 6.40
C THR A 216 -19.89 -11.07 5.34
N THR A 217 -20.60 -10.96 4.23
CA THR A 217 -20.58 -11.93 3.13
C THR A 217 -20.36 -11.25 1.78
N VAL A 218 -19.79 -11.98 0.82
CA VAL A 218 -19.61 -11.51 -0.56
C VAL A 218 -20.94 -11.21 -1.23
N GLU A 219 -21.98 -12.00 -0.95
CA GLU A 219 -23.32 -11.77 -1.50
C GLU A 219 -23.92 -10.42 -1.06
N ASP A 220 -23.70 -10.05 0.19
CA ASP A 220 -24.17 -8.77 0.72
C ASP A 220 -23.36 -7.59 0.18
N ALA A 221 -22.06 -7.79 -0.06
CA ALA A 221 -21.21 -6.82 -0.73
C ALA A 221 -21.70 -6.52 -2.14
N ILE A 222 -21.98 -7.55 -2.95
CA ILE A 222 -22.51 -7.41 -4.31
C ILE A 222 -23.82 -6.61 -4.30
N LYS A 223 -24.77 -6.94 -3.41
CA LYS A 223 -26.05 -6.20 -3.29
C LYS A 223 -25.83 -4.73 -2.92
N ASN A 224 -24.89 -4.46 -2.02
CA ASN A 224 -24.55 -3.10 -1.61
C ASN A 224 -23.94 -2.30 -2.77
N GLU A 225 -23.02 -2.90 -3.52
CA GLU A 225 -22.37 -2.30 -4.68
C GLU A 225 -23.35 -1.97 -5.80
N GLU A 226 -24.30 -2.87 -6.07
CA GLU A 226 -25.39 -2.64 -7.02
C GLU A 226 -26.24 -1.44 -6.61
N ARG A 227 -26.61 -1.34 -5.32
CA ARG A 227 -27.33 -0.16 -4.79
C ARG A 227 -26.54 1.12 -5.02
N PHE A 228 -25.23 1.11 -4.75
CA PHE A 228 -24.38 2.28 -5.00
C PHE A 228 -24.31 2.67 -6.49
N LYS A 229 -24.23 1.69 -7.40
CA LYS A 229 -24.26 1.93 -8.85
C LYS A 229 -25.57 2.60 -9.27
N GLU A 230 -26.71 2.09 -8.80
CA GLU A 230 -28.02 2.69 -9.08
C GLU A 230 -28.13 4.12 -8.55
N HIS A 231 -27.69 4.36 -7.31
CA HIS A 231 -27.73 5.68 -6.70
C HIS A 231 -26.88 6.69 -7.49
N ARG A 232 -25.67 6.30 -7.94
CA ARG A 232 -24.84 7.17 -8.81
C ARG A 232 -25.50 7.45 -10.15
N GLN A 233 -26.14 6.45 -10.77
CA GLN A 233 -26.81 6.62 -12.07
C GLN A 233 -28.00 7.57 -11.96
N LYS A 234 -28.82 7.42 -10.91
CA LYS A 234 -29.94 8.33 -10.60
C LYS A 234 -29.45 9.77 -10.38
N GLN A 235 -28.32 9.97 -9.68
CA GLN A 235 -27.74 11.29 -9.49
C GLN A 235 -27.19 11.91 -10.79
N LYS A 236 -26.48 11.14 -11.62
CA LYS A 236 -26.01 11.60 -12.94
C LYS A 236 -27.17 12.02 -13.84
N ASN A 237 -28.23 11.21 -13.89
CA ASN A 237 -29.43 11.55 -14.66
C ASN A 237 -30.10 12.83 -14.17
N LYS A 238 -30.15 13.06 -12.85
CA LYS A 238 -30.67 14.29 -12.26
C LYS A 238 -29.81 15.51 -12.59
N GLN A 239 -28.47 15.37 -12.62
CA GLN A 239 -27.56 16.44 -13.04
C GLN A 239 -27.69 16.76 -14.53
N ASN A 240 -27.76 15.74 -15.39
CA ASN A 240 -27.94 15.92 -16.83
C ASN A 240 -29.28 16.58 -17.16
N LYS A 241 -30.37 16.18 -16.48
CA LYS A 241 -31.69 16.81 -16.65
C LYS A 241 -31.71 18.27 -16.18
N LYS A 242 -31.00 18.60 -15.09
CA LYS A 242 -30.81 20.00 -14.69
C LYS A 242 -30.03 20.78 -15.75
N LYS A 243 -28.92 20.21 -16.24
CA LYS A 243 -28.08 20.86 -17.26
C LYS A 243 -28.84 21.08 -18.59
N SER A 244 -29.67 20.14 -19.02
CA SER A 244 -30.52 20.31 -20.20
C SER A 244 -31.58 21.38 -20.00
N MET A 245 -32.28 21.40 -18.86
CA MET A 245 -33.25 22.47 -18.52
C MET A 245 -32.60 23.86 -18.52
N PHE A 246 -31.36 24.00 -18.06
CA PHE A 246 -30.63 25.28 -18.10
C PHE A 246 -30.20 25.70 -19.52
N ILE A 247 -29.93 24.73 -20.41
CA ILE A 247 -29.60 25.01 -21.82
C ILE A 247 -30.85 25.39 -22.59
N ASP A 248 -31.96 24.67 -22.39
CA ASP A 248 -33.26 24.97 -23.01
C ASP A 248 -33.76 26.36 -22.59
N ALA A 249 -33.66 26.73 -21.31
CA ALA A 249 -34.03 28.06 -20.82
C ALA A 249 -33.17 29.21 -21.39
N ARG A 250 -31.92 28.92 -21.80
CA ARG A 250 -31.01 29.92 -22.39
C ARG A 250 -31.16 30.06 -23.90
N THR A 251 -31.75 29.05 -24.55
CA THR A 251 -31.98 28.99 -26.00
C THR A 251 -33.43 29.27 -26.36
N GLN A 252 -34.32 29.38 -25.37
CA GLN A 252 -35.63 30.00 -25.54
C GLN A 252 -35.43 31.45 -25.97
N ASP A 253 -35.70 31.69 -27.25
CA ASP A 253 -35.71 33.02 -27.85
C ASP A 253 -36.91 33.80 -27.30
N HIS A 254 -36.65 34.67 -26.33
CA HIS A 254 -37.67 35.56 -25.77
C HIS A 254 -38.01 36.72 -26.71
N SER A 255 -37.30 36.92 -27.84
CA SER A 255 -37.57 38.06 -28.73
C SER A 255 -38.92 37.94 -29.45
N LYS A 256 -39.37 36.71 -29.76
CA LYS A 256 -40.69 36.50 -30.38
C LYS A 256 -41.87 36.78 -29.45
N SER A 257 -41.72 36.48 -28.16
CA SER A 257 -42.78 36.74 -27.17
C SER A 257 -42.93 38.23 -26.88
N ASP A 258 -41.85 39.00 -26.95
CA ASP A 258 -41.87 40.44 -26.69
C ASP A 258 -42.39 41.23 -27.91
N GLU A 259 -42.08 40.80 -29.14
CA GLU A 259 -42.64 41.40 -30.38
C GLU A 259 -44.14 41.14 -30.54
N GLU A 260 -44.62 39.90 -30.29
CA GLU A 260 -46.05 39.58 -30.34
C GLU A 260 -46.85 40.28 -29.23
N ALA A 261 -46.26 40.48 -28.04
CA ALA A 261 -46.87 41.26 -26.97
C ALA A 261 -46.89 42.77 -27.26
N TRP A 262 -45.88 43.30 -27.95
CA TRP A 262 -45.84 44.70 -28.41
C TRP A 262 -46.86 45.00 -29.51
N GLU A 263 -47.00 44.10 -30.49
CA GLU A 263 -47.99 44.20 -31.57
C GLU A 263 -49.43 44.10 -31.05
N ALA A 264 -49.69 43.22 -30.08
CA ALA A 264 -51.01 43.08 -29.46
C ALA A 264 -51.41 44.28 -28.58
N PHE A 265 -50.44 45.00 -28.00
CA PHE A 265 -50.69 46.21 -27.19
C PHE A 265 -51.09 47.43 -28.04
N TRP A 266 -50.62 47.51 -29.29
CA TRP A 266 -50.91 48.63 -30.19
C TRP A 266 -52.11 48.39 -31.13
N ASN A 267 -52.47 47.14 -31.38
CA ASN A 267 -53.53 46.75 -32.32
C ASN A 267 -54.86 46.34 -31.65
N GLY A 268 -55.03 46.58 -30.34
CA GLY A 268 -56.27 46.35 -29.57
C GLY A 268 -56.84 47.63 -28.99
#